data_AF-A0A2D7GY39-F1
#
_entry.id   AF-A0A2D7GY39-F1
#
_cell.length_a   1.000
_cell.length_b   1.000
_cell.length_c   1.000
_cell.angle_alpha   90.00
_cell.angle_beta   90.00
_cell.angle_gamma   90.00
#
_symmetry.space_group_name_H-M   'P 1'
#
loop_
_entity.id
_entity.type
_entity.pdbx_description
1 polymer ?
#
loop_
_entity_poly.entity_id
_entity_poly.type
_entity_poly.pdbx_seq_one_letter_code
_entity_poly.pdbx_strand_id
1 'polypeptide(L)'
;MTKSPSANAYSFKTTAAPSNCTKATEEKMREEAVTIYLHYTKVVLPELAQSEGESRAWPIKNDHCFQRVVLDTVCQKAWYEVIPSPAYKNLSLTQALAAKNLCERIAGNLECVNTLNNNSKAWRKKQASIVF
;
A
#
# COMPACT_ATOMS: atom_id res chain seq x y z
N MET A 1 -10.72 -56.48 -30.41
CA MET A 1 -11.16 -55.15 -29.95
C MET A 1 -9.93 -54.25 -29.81
N THR A 2 -9.62 -53.39 -30.78
CA THR A 2 -9.99 -51.95 -30.95
C THR A 2 -8.83 -51.01 -30.58
N LYS A 3 -8.16 -50.49 -31.63
CA LYS A 3 -7.61 -49.14 -31.89
C LYS A 3 -6.66 -48.46 -30.87
N SER A 4 -5.45 -48.08 -31.36
CA SER A 4 -4.65 -46.91 -30.92
C SER A 4 -5.36 -45.58 -31.26
N PRO A 5 -4.78 -44.37 -31.05
CA PRO A 5 -3.80 -43.84 -30.08
C PRO A 5 -4.37 -42.61 -29.32
N SER A 6 -3.65 -42.00 -28.36
CA SER A 6 -3.94 -40.59 -28.01
C SER A 6 -2.71 -39.82 -27.53
N ALA A 7 -2.39 -38.79 -28.29
CA ALA A 7 -1.53 -37.68 -27.94
C ALA A 7 -2.06 -36.95 -26.70
N ASN A 8 -1.17 -36.29 -25.94
CA ASN A 8 -1.22 -34.83 -25.94
C ASN A 8 0.05 -34.20 -25.39
N ALA A 9 0.70 -33.44 -26.27
CA ALA A 9 1.63 -32.39 -25.92
C ALA A 9 0.84 -31.21 -25.37
N TYR A 10 1.22 -30.67 -24.22
CA TYR A 10 0.93 -29.27 -23.93
C TYR A 10 2.14 -28.61 -23.28
N SER A 11 3.00 -28.13 -24.16
CA SER A 11 3.88 -26.99 -23.90
C SER A 11 2.98 -25.77 -23.69
N PHE A 12 2.87 -25.28 -22.45
CA PHE A 12 2.27 -23.98 -22.21
C PHE A 12 3.34 -22.91 -22.41
N LYS A 13 3.40 -22.36 -23.63
CA LYS A 13 4.03 -21.07 -23.88
C LYS A 13 3.05 -19.98 -23.47
N THR A 14 3.28 -19.36 -22.32
CA THR A 14 2.58 -18.12 -21.93
C THR A 14 3.39 -16.92 -22.40
N THR A 15 2.94 -16.29 -23.48
CA THR A 15 3.19 -14.86 -23.75
C THR A 15 1.97 -14.29 -24.45
N ALA A 16 0.93 -13.94 -23.69
CA ALA A 16 -0.10 -13.02 -24.16
C ALA A 16 0.27 -11.62 -23.67
N ALA A 17 0.44 -10.68 -24.61
CA ALA A 17 0.63 -9.27 -24.30
C ALA A 17 -0.61 -8.76 -23.53
N PRO A 18 -0.43 -7.91 -22.50
CA PRO A 18 -1.57 -7.37 -21.74
C PRO A 18 -2.46 -6.53 -22.67
N SER A 19 -3.74 -6.89 -22.73
CA SER A 19 -4.74 -6.21 -23.54
C SER A 19 -5.07 -4.83 -22.95
N ASN A 20 -5.47 -3.88 -23.82
CA ASN A 20 -5.75 -2.49 -23.42
C ASN A 20 -6.88 -2.37 -22.38
N CYS A 21 -7.80 -3.35 -22.33
CA CYS A 21 -8.89 -3.43 -21.37
C CYS A 21 -8.39 -3.60 -19.93
N THR A 22 -7.35 -4.42 -19.72
CA THR A 22 -6.78 -4.65 -18.38
C THR A 22 -6.15 -3.39 -17.81
N LYS A 23 -5.46 -2.60 -18.64
CA LYS A 23 -4.80 -1.36 -18.20
C LYS A 23 -5.79 -0.30 -17.70
N ALA A 24 -6.91 -0.12 -18.40
CA ALA A 24 -7.94 0.83 -17.98
C ALA A 24 -8.62 0.42 -16.67
N THR A 25 -8.83 -0.89 -16.46
CA THR A 25 -9.35 -1.42 -15.19
C THR A 25 -8.36 -1.22 -14.04
N GLU A 26 -7.07 -1.52 -14.25
CA GLU A 26 -6.02 -1.33 -13.25
C GLU A 26 -5.85 0.13 -12.85
N GLU A 27 -5.92 1.05 -13.81
CA GLU A 27 -5.89 2.49 -13.56
C GLU A 27 -7.06 2.94 -12.70
N LYS A 28 -8.28 2.52 -13.04
CA LYS A 28 -9.47 2.84 -12.24
C LYS A 28 -9.36 2.29 -10.81
N MET A 29 -8.90 1.05 -10.65
CA MET A 29 -8.69 0.43 -9.33
C MET A 29 -7.63 1.17 -8.52
N ARG A 30 -6.57 1.64 -9.18
CA ARG A 30 -5.50 2.43 -8.55
C ARG A 30 -6.07 3.76 -8.05
N GLU A 31 -6.83 4.46 -8.88
CA GLU A 31 -7.46 5.75 -8.53
C GLU A 31 -8.45 5.61 -7.37
N GLU A 32 -9.28 4.58 -7.39
CA GLU A 32 -10.21 4.27 -6.30
C GLU A 32 -9.44 3.99 -4.99
N ALA A 33 -8.40 3.15 -5.05
CA ALA A 33 -7.59 2.84 -3.89
C ALA A 33 -6.86 4.08 -3.33
N VAL A 34 -6.33 4.94 -4.20
CA VAL A 34 -5.73 6.23 -3.80
C VAL A 34 -6.77 7.14 -3.14
N THR A 35 -7.98 7.21 -3.70
CA THR A 35 -9.08 8.02 -3.15
C THR A 35 -9.43 7.57 -1.73
N ILE A 36 -9.58 6.26 -1.53
CA ILE A 36 -9.89 5.68 -0.21
C ILE A 36 -8.73 5.93 0.76
N TYR A 37 -7.48 5.67 0.34
CA TYR A 37 -6.29 5.94 1.14
C TYR A 37 -6.23 7.42 1.60
N LEU A 38 -6.51 8.37 0.70
CA LEU A 38 -6.52 9.79 1.04
C LEU A 38 -7.64 10.14 2.01
N HIS A 39 -8.84 9.58 1.82
CA HIS A 39 -9.96 9.78 2.75
C HIS A 39 -9.62 9.27 4.15
N TYR A 40 -9.08 8.06 4.27
CA TYR A 40 -8.68 7.50 5.55
C TYR A 40 -7.62 8.33 6.25
N THR A 41 -6.55 8.69 5.53
CA THR A 41 -5.43 9.41 6.16
C THR A 41 -5.74 10.87 6.48
N LYS A 42 -6.67 11.52 5.77
CA LYS A 42 -7.04 12.92 6.02
C LYS A 42 -8.21 13.09 6.99
N VAL A 43 -9.09 12.10 7.09
CA VAL A 43 -10.35 12.21 7.83
C VAL A 43 -10.43 11.12 8.90
N VAL A 44 -10.60 9.86 8.47
CA VAL A 44 -10.96 8.76 9.39
C VAL A 44 -9.91 8.53 10.48
N LEU A 45 -8.63 8.42 10.12
CA LEU A 45 -7.57 8.14 11.09
C LEU A 45 -7.33 9.34 12.03
N PRO A 46 -7.23 10.60 11.55
CA PRO A 46 -7.21 11.75 12.45
C PRO A 46 -8.39 11.83 13.41
N GLU A 47 -9.61 11.53 12.96
CA GLU A 47 -10.80 11.51 13.81
C GLU A 47 -10.72 10.42 14.88
N LEU A 48 -10.34 9.20 14.50
CA LEU A 48 -10.10 8.10 15.46
C LEU A 48 -9.00 8.44 16.47
N ALA A 49 -7.96 9.17 16.05
CA ALA A 49 -6.90 9.64 16.94
C ALA A 49 -7.40 10.67 17.95
N GLN A 50 -8.46 11.41 17.62
CA GLN A 50 -9.08 12.40 18.51
C GLN A 50 -10.09 11.75 19.46
N SER A 51 -10.95 10.86 18.95
CA SER A 51 -12.00 10.22 19.75
C SER A 51 -11.50 9.07 20.62
N GLU A 52 -10.57 8.28 20.10
CA GLU A 52 -10.12 7.01 20.70
C GLU A 52 -8.60 6.91 20.81
N GLY A 53 -7.85 7.91 20.36
CA GLY A 53 -6.40 7.82 20.29
C GLY A 53 -5.73 7.64 21.65
N GLU A 54 -6.33 8.14 22.73
CA GLU A 54 -5.81 7.94 24.10
C GLU A 54 -5.97 6.50 24.57
N SER A 55 -7.15 5.90 24.41
CA SER A 55 -7.40 4.50 24.77
C SER A 55 -6.61 3.53 23.89
N ARG A 56 -6.37 3.90 22.63
CA ARG A 56 -5.54 3.14 21.68
C ARG A 56 -4.03 3.49 21.76
N ALA A 57 -3.64 4.44 22.61
CA ALA A 57 -2.27 4.94 22.79
C ALA A 57 -1.55 5.46 21.51
N TRP A 58 -2.30 6.05 20.57
CA TRP A 58 -1.78 6.49 19.27
C TRP A 58 -0.76 7.64 19.41
N PRO A 59 0.46 7.50 18.84
CA PRO A 59 1.54 8.48 18.98
C PRO A 59 1.48 9.60 17.93
N ILE A 60 0.51 9.55 17.02
CA ILE A 60 0.34 10.49 15.91
C ILE A 60 -1.14 10.83 15.74
N LYS A 61 -1.41 12.08 15.33
CA LYS A 61 -2.77 12.62 15.20
C LYS A 61 -3.04 13.33 13.87
N ASN A 62 -1.98 13.78 13.18
CA ASN A 62 -2.10 14.58 11.97
C ASN A 62 -2.13 13.73 10.69
N ASP A 63 -2.79 14.25 9.67
CA ASP A 63 -2.96 13.64 8.35
C ASP A 63 -1.63 13.19 7.70
N HIS A 64 -0.66 14.09 7.62
CA HIS A 64 0.66 13.85 7.03
C HIS A 64 1.48 12.82 7.82
N CYS A 65 1.25 12.72 9.13
CA CYS A 65 1.89 11.69 9.95
C CYS A 65 1.37 10.30 9.56
N PHE A 66 0.05 10.15 9.38
CA PHE A 66 -0.54 8.89 8.91
C PHE A 66 -0.09 8.56 7.49
N GLN A 67 -0.14 9.53 6.58
CA GLN A 67 0.32 9.33 5.20
C GLN A 67 1.77 8.84 5.16
N ARG A 68 2.67 9.49 5.92
CA ARG A 68 4.06 9.04 6.02
C ARG A 68 4.17 7.60 6.54
N VAL A 69 3.52 7.28 7.65
CA VAL A 69 3.62 5.95 8.26
C VAL A 69 3.08 4.86 7.33
N VAL A 70 1.95 5.11 6.67
CA VAL A 70 1.37 4.18 5.70
C VAL A 70 2.30 3.98 4.51
N LEU A 71 2.77 5.06 3.89
CA LEU A 71 3.65 4.99 2.72
C LEU A 71 4.99 4.33 3.05
N ASP A 72 5.59 4.67 4.19
CA ASP A 72 6.84 4.05 4.64
C ASP A 72 6.65 2.54 4.88
N THR A 73 5.52 2.14 5.46
CA THR A 73 5.20 0.71 5.70
C THR A 73 5.00 -0.05 4.40
N VAL A 74 4.26 0.53 3.45
CA VAL A 74 4.05 -0.06 2.11
C VAL A 74 5.39 -0.20 1.36
N CYS A 75 6.30 0.76 1.51
CA CYS A 75 7.62 0.72 0.86
C CYS A 75 8.67 -0.09 1.64
N GLN A 76 8.42 -0.37 2.93
CA GLN A 76 9.35 -0.95 3.90
C GLN A 76 10.70 -0.19 3.97
N LYS A 77 10.64 1.10 3.69
CA LYS A 77 11.75 2.08 3.72
C LYS A 77 11.12 3.48 3.67
N ALA A 78 11.90 4.56 3.70
CA ALA A 78 11.24 5.87 3.56
C ALA A 78 10.70 6.02 2.13
N TRP A 79 9.42 6.40 2.03
CA TRP A 79 8.66 6.31 0.79
C TRP A 79 9.28 7.09 -0.38
N TYR A 80 9.97 8.20 -0.11
CA TYR A 80 10.56 9.06 -1.14
C TYR A 80 11.80 8.45 -1.82
N GLU A 81 12.28 7.29 -1.34
CA GLU A 81 13.26 6.48 -2.10
C GLU A 81 12.62 5.68 -3.24
N VAL A 82 11.29 5.48 -3.20
CA VAL A 82 10.57 4.57 -4.11
C VAL A 82 9.54 5.32 -4.94
N ILE A 83 8.84 6.27 -4.35
CA ILE A 83 7.69 6.94 -4.94
C ILE A 83 8.07 8.40 -5.21
N PRO A 84 8.05 8.86 -6.48
CA PRO A 84 8.23 10.26 -6.81
C PRO A 84 7.16 11.17 -6.20
N SER A 85 7.55 12.40 -5.87
CA SER A 85 6.58 13.43 -5.47
C SER A 85 5.74 13.91 -6.65
N PRO A 86 4.44 14.20 -6.47
CA PRO A 86 3.64 13.96 -5.27
C PRO A 86 3.21 12.48 -5.16
N ALA A 87 3.37 11.88 -3.97
CA ALA A 87 3.21 10.44 -3.76
C ALA A 87 1.87 9.88 -4.26
N TYR A 88 0.76 10.57 -3.97
CA TYR A 88 -0.58 10.09 -4.34
C TYR A 88 -0.80 9.97 -5.85
N LYS A 89 -0.04 10.68 -6.69
CA LYS A 89 -0.10 10.56 -8.16
C LYS A 89 0.79 9.45 -8.71
N ASN A 90 1.78 9.00 -7.93
CA ASN A 90 2.85 8.10 -8.39
C ASN A 90 2.84 6.73 -7.71
N LEU A 91 1.81 6.41 -6.91
CA LEU A 91 1.61 5.07 -6.37
C LEU A 91 1.32 4.08 -7.50
N SER A 92 2.02 2.95 -7.54
CA SER A 92 1.59 1.82 -8.36
C SER A 92 0.26 1.26 -7.86
N LEU A 93 -0.45 0.48 -8.70
CA LEU A 93 -1.69 -0.18 -8.28
C LEU A 93 -1.49 -1.02 -7.00
N THR A 94 -0.42 -1.83 -6.96
CA THR A 94 -0.09 -2.65 -5.79
C THR A 94 0.16 -1.81 -4.55
N GLN A 95 0.89 -0.70 -4.67
CA GLN A 95 1.15 0.19 -3.55
C GLN A 95 -0.13 0.91 -3.08
N ALA A 96 -0.99 1.34 -4.00
CA ALA A 96 -2.26 1.98 -3.68
C ALA A 96 -3.22 1.03 -2.94
N LEU A 97 -3.33 -0.22 -3.41
CA LEU A 97 -4.14 -1.25 -2.75
C LEU A 97 -3.58 -1.61 -1.37
N ALA A 98 -2.25 -1.73 -1.23
CA ALA A 98 -1.62 -1.98 0.06
C ALA A 98 -1.83 -0.81 1.03
N ALA A 99 -1.73 0.44 0.57
CA ALA A 99 -1.98 1.62 1.37
C ALA A 99 -3.44 1.69 1.86
N LYS A 100 -4.40 1.43 0.96
CA LYS A 100 -5.82 1.29 1.30
C LYS A 100 -6.03 0.22 2.39
N ASN A 101 -5.53 -1.00 2.16
CA ASN A 101 -5.73 -2.11 3.07
C ASN A 101 -5.11 -1.84 4.46
N LEU A 102 -3.92 -1.24 4.49
CA LEU A 102 -3.27 -0.86 5.73
C LEU A 102 -4.09 0.17 6.51
N CYS A 103 -4.67 1.17 5.85
CA CYS A 103 -5.56 2.14 6.49
C CYS A 103 -6.80 1.47 7.11
N GLU A 104 -7.45 0.55 6.39
CA GLU A 104 -8.61 -0.20 6.88
C GLU A 104 -8.24 -1.04 8.11
N ARG A 105 -7.07 -1.69 8.08
CA ARG A 105 -6.56 -2.47 9.23
C ARG A 105 -6.24 -1.60 10.44
N ILE A 106 -5.65 -0.42 10.25
CA ILE A 106 -5.40 0.53 11.35
C ILE A 106 -6.72 0.98 11.98
N ALA A 107 -7.72 1.35 11.15
CA ALA A 107 -9.03 1.78 11.64
C ALA A 107 -9.73 0.67 12.43
N GLY A 108 -9.66 -0.57 11.93
CA GLY A 108 -10.17 -1.78 12.58
C GLY A 108 -9.33 -2.31 13.74
N ASN A 109 -8.32 -1.57 14.21
CA ASN A 109 -7.43 -1.96 15.31
C ASN A 109 -6.70 -3.31 15.10
N LEU A 110 -6.49 -3.70 13.83
CA LEU A 110 -5.74 -4.90 13.42
C LEU A 110 -4.23 -4.62 13.23
N GLU A 111 -3.84 -3.35 13.29
CA GLU A 111 -2.46 -2.90 13.20
C GLU A 111 -2.17 -1.83 14.26
N CYS A 112 -1.05 -1.99 14.97
CA CYS A 112 -0.66 -1.07 16.03
C CYS A 112 0.09 0.14 15.46
N VAL A 113 -0.52 1.33 15.55
CA VAL A 113 0.07 2.58 15.05
C VAL A 113 1.42 2.89 15.71
N ASN A 114 1.62 2.52 16.97
CA ASN A 114 2.91 2.70 17.67
C ASN A 114 4.03 1.91 16.98
N THR A 115 3.78 0.65 16.67
CA THR A 115 4.74 -0.22 15.97
C THR A 115 5.05 0.34 14.60
N LEU A 116 4.03 0.72 13.82
CA LEU A 116 4.22 1.29 12.48
C LEU A 116 5.00 2.61 12.50
N ASN A 117 4.70 3.51 13.44
CA ASN A 117 5.42 4.78 13.59
C ASN A 117 6.89 4.57 13.99
N ASN A 118 7.18 3.59 14.85
CA ASN A 118 8.54 3.26 15.24
C ASN A 118 9.34 2.70 14.05
N ASN A 119 8.74 1.83 13.25
CA ASN A 119 9.35 1.31 12.03
C ASN A 119 9.64 2.43 11.02
N SER A 120 8.66 3.31 10.76
CA SER A 120 8.82 4.50 9.91
C SER A 120 9.99 5.38 10.36
N LYS A 121 10.11 5.65 11.66
CA LYS A 121 11.25 6.40 12.21
C LYS A 121 12.58 5.67 12.00
N ALA A 122 12.62 4.35 12.19
CA ALA A 122 13.84 3.56 12.03
C ALA A 122 14.36 3.57 10.58
N TRP A 123 13.47 3.39 9.60
CA TRP A 123 13.84 3.46 8.17
C TRP A 123 14.41 4.83 7.79
N ARG A 124 13.81 5.91 8.29
CA ARG A 124 14.28 7.28 8.02
C ARG A 124 15.60 7.61 8.74
N LYS A 125 15.79 7.11 9.96
CA LYS A 125 17.08 7.25 10.67
C LYS A 125 18.20 6.54 9.92
N LYS A 126 17.94 5.32 9.41
CA LYS A 126 18.92 4.55 8.65
C LYS A 126 19.40 5.32 7.41
N GLN A 127 18.52 6.03 6.71
CA GLN A 127 18.95 6.89 5.61
C GLN A 127 19.82 8.05 6.05
N ALA A 128 19.43 8.75 7.13
CA ALA A 128 20.24 9.86 7.65
C ALA A 128 21.65 9.40 8.05
N SER A 129 21.82 8.13 8.47
CA SER A 129 23.12 7.53 8.76
C SER A 129 23.88 6.95 7.55
N ILE A 130 23.27 6.88 6.36
CA ILE A 130 23.91 6.34 5.14
C ILE A 130 24.47 7.47 4.25
N VAL A 131 24.06 8.71 4.48
CA VAL A 131 24.64 9.88 3.80
C VAL A 131 25.99 10.22 4.46
N PHE A 132 27.07 9.62 3.95
CA PHE A 132 28.47 9.97 4.26
C PHE A 132 29.30 10.01 2.98
#